data_AF-A0A7C1XWK7-F1
#
_entry.id   AF-A0A7C1XWK7-F1
#
_cell.length_a   1.000
_cell.length_b   1.000
_cell.length_c   1.000
_cell.angle_alpha   90.00
_cell.angle_beta   90.00
_cell.angle_gamma   90.00
#
_symmetry.space_group_name_H-M   'P 1'
#
loop_
_entity.id
_entity.type
_entity.pdbx_description
1 polymer ?
#
loop_
_entity_poly.entity_id
_entity_poly.type
_entity_poly.pdbx_seq_one_letter_code
_entity_poly.pdbx_strand_id
1 'polypeptide(L)'
;MPDSFVDFGETLDSQCHTDLTISHAQKTFAAIQDHPAFTLIELRQIDEDDSYSELLVVECRNDAVPTRNRVGINYCERLALRFFRPSDRLPEVRALRSDFPVTPHQNHIRPGEPASICLYFEPWSSVERSWTLQKYLNRILWWLSNTANESLHGGDQPVEQLYFQSRYELVLPSDYKEKVNDKALCLIVEPRLLRENDGRIIVSSFISSEDASKRTDLYLSCLALSLPPVVHGAIDYFPSTLGQLHDQFECRGVDLSSLVFEDIQRLADGNGLPETKESFTLLV
;
A
#
# COMPACT_ATOMS: atom_id res chain seq x y z
N MET A 1 6.70 -28.49 -8.46
CA MET A 1 7.33 -28.18 -7.17
C MET A 1 6.24 -28.29 -6.11
N PRO A 2 6.48 -28.79 -4.90
CA PRO A 2 5.50 -28.57 -3.83
C PRO A 2 5.31 -27.05 -3.67
N ASP A 3 4.06 -26.61 -3.49
CA ASP A 3 3.77 -25.20 -3.29
C ASP A 3 4.52 -24.72 -2.04
N SER A 4 5.46 -23.79 -2.23
CA SER A 4 6.18 -23.16 -1.13
C SER A 4 5.35 -21.97 -0.66
N PHE A 5 5.08 -21.90 0.65
CA PHE A 5 4.33 -20.82 1.27
C PHE A 5 5.28 -19.90 2.04
N VAL A 6 5.07 -18.59 1.91
CA VAL A 6 5.73 -17.56 2.70
C VAL A 6 5.24 -17.68 4.14
N ASP A 7 6.18 -17.76 5.08
CA ASP A 7 5.85 -17.76 6.49
C ASP A 7 5.51 -16.34 6.95
N PHE A 8 4.26 -16.15 7.38
CA PHE A 8 3.72 -14.84 7.73
C PHE A 8 2.94 -14.91 9.04
N GLY A 9 3.50 -14.28 10.08
CA GLY A 9 2.97 -14.28 11.45
C GLY A 9 3.27 -15.56 12.24
N GLU A 10 3.15 -15.44 13.56
CA GLU A 10 3.38 -16.52 14.51
C GLU A 10 2.16 -17.43 14.60
N THR A 11 2.37 -18.74 14.51
CA THR A 11 1.27 -19.72 14.61
C THR A 11 0.79 -19.84 16.06
N LEU A 12 -0.52 -19.85 16.25
CA LEU A 12 -1.13 -20.10 17.55
C LEU A 12 -1.20 -21.61 17.83
N ASP A 13 -0.89 -22.02 19.06
CA ASP A 13 -0.81 -23.43 19.46
C ASP A 13 -2.15 -24.18 19.31
N SER A 14 -3.27 -23.46 19.41
CA SER A 14 -4.61 -24.01 19.24
C SER A 14 -5.35 -23.29 18.10
N GLN A 15 -6.25 -24.05 17.46
CA GLN A 15 -7.12 -23.56 16.39
C GLN A 15 -8.54 -23.32 16.89
N CYS A 16 -8.67 -22.77 18.10
CA CYS A 16 -9.95 -22.55 18.74
C CYS A 16 -10.41 -21.10 18.53
N HIS A 17 -11.73 -20.92 18.40
CA HIS A 17 -12.33 -19.58 18.40
C HIS A 17 -11.93 -18.75 19.63
N THR A 18 -11.65 -19.39 20.78
CA THR A 18 -11.25 -18.71 22.02
C THR A 18 -9.87 -18.06 21.96
N ASP A 19 -9.05 -18.45 20.99
CA ASP A 19 -7.70 -17.91 20.81
C ASP A 19 -7.74 -16.57 20.05
N LEU A 20 -8.85 -16.31 19.37
CA LEU A 20 -9.14 -15.05 18.70
C LEU A 20 -9.81 -14.09 19.68
N THR A 21 -9.33 -12.87 19.68
CA THR A 21 -9.79 -11.77 20.53
C THR A 21 -10.37 -10.62 19.69
N ILE A 22 -10.10 -10.57 18.39
CA ILE A 22 -10.65 -9.56 17.47
C ILE A 22 -12.03 -10.03 16.98
N SER A 23 -13.06 -9.21 17.18
CA SER A 23 -14.45 -9.58 16.85
C SER A 23 -14.65 -9.97 15.39
N HIS A 24 -13.98 -9.27 14.45
CA HIS A 24 -14.03 -9.66 13.04
C HIS A 24 -13.36 -11.00 12.78
N ALA A 25 -12.23 -11.31 13.41
CA ALA A 25 -11.56 -12.60 13.28
C ALA A 25 -12.43 -13.74 13.82
N GLN A 26 -12.99 -13.58 15.03
CA GLN A 26 -13.93 -14.51 15.66
C GLN A 26 -15.15 -14.82 14.78
N LYS A 27 -15.81 -13.78 14.26
CA LYS A 27 -16.97 -13.94 13.39
C LYS A 27 -16.59 -14.56 12.03
N THR A 28 -15.40 -14.25 11.50
CA THR A 28 -14.87 -14.86 10.27
C THR A 28 -14.59 -16.34 10.48
N PHE A 29 -14.02 -16.71 11.63
CA PHE A 29 -13.80 -18.11 12.01
C PHE A 29 -15.10 -18.88 11.94
N ALA A 30 -16.16 -18.37 12.58
CA ALA A 30 -17.48 -19.00 12.55
C ALA A 30 -18.06 -19.07 11.13
N ALA A 31 -17.95 -17.99 10.34
CA ALA A 31 -18.49 -17.95 8.98
C ALA A 31 -17.81 -18.94 8.03
N ILE A 32 -16.51 -19.23 8.23
CA ILE A 32 -15.75 -20.15 7.37
C ILE A 32 -16.10 -21.61 7.63
N GLN A 33 -16.48 -21.98 8.86
CA GLN A 33 -16.83 -23.37 9.18
C GLN A 33 -17.93 -23.93 8.26
N ASP A 34 -18.87 -23.08 7.85
CA ASP A 34 -20.00 -23.45 6.99
C ASP A 34 -19.83 -23.01 5.52
N HIS A 35 -18.69 -22.40 5.16
CA HIS A 35 -18.50 -21.86 3.82
C HIS A 35 -17.81 -22.87 2.89
N PRO A 36 -18.44 -23.33 1.79
CA PRO A 36 -17.92 -24.44 0.98
C PRO A 36 -16.58 -24.13 0.28
N ALA A 37 -16.33 -22.84 0.00
CA ALA A 37 -15.11 -22.39 -0.65
C ALA A 37 -13.91 -22.17 0.27
N PHE A 38 -14.08 -22.17 1.61
CA PHE A 38 -12.99 -21.86 2.53
C PHE A 38 -12.80 -23.00 3.52
N THR A 39 -11.55 -23.43 3.70
CA THR A 39 -11.17 -24.40 4.73
C THR A 39 -10.12 -23.78 5.62
N LEU A 40 -10.39 -23.69 6.92
CA LEU A 40 -9.41 -23.21 7.89
C LEU A 40 -8.26 -24.21 7.98
N ILE A 41 -7.03 -23.70 7.93
CA ILE A 41 -5.81 -24.49 8.08
C ILE A 41 -5.19 -24.26 9.45
N GLU A 42 -5.08 -23.01 9.86
CA GLU A 42 -4.49 -22.62 11.15
C GLU A 42 -4.80 -21.16 11.49
N LEU A 43 -4.53 -20.79 12.73
CA LEU A 43 -4.61 -19.42 13.22
C LEU A 43 -3.21 -18.89 13.47
N ARG A 44 -3.00 -17.62 13.17
CA ARG A 44 -1.74 -16.92 13.43
C ARG A 44 -2.00 -15.56 14.03
N GLN A 45 -0.95 -14.98 14.60
CA GLN A 45 -0.96 -13.60 15.08
C GLN A 45 0.29 -12.85 14.63
N ILE A 46 0.19 -11.54 14.58
CA ILE A 46 1.32 -10.64 14.39
C ILE A 46 1.19 -9.54 15.44
N ASP A 47 2.22 -9.42 16.26
CA ASP A 47 2.40 -8.34 17.22
C ASP A 47 3.46 -7.38 16.68
N GLU A 48 3.04 -6.20 16.23
CA GLU A 48 3.91 -5.10 15.79
C GLU A 48 3.81 -3.97 16.83
N ASP A 49 4.86 -3.15 16.94
CA ASP A 49 4.99 -2.10 17.99
C ASP A 49 3.73 -1.23 18.19
N ASP A 50 2.99 -0.92 17.12
CA ASP A 50 1.78 -0.08 17.13
C ASP A 50 0.49 -0.82 16.76
N SER A 51 0.54 -2.13 16.46
CA SER A 51 -0.67 -2.85 16.04
C SER A 51 -0.59 -4.35 16.30
N TYR A 52 -1.67 -4.88 16.87
CA TYR A 52 -1.88 -6.31 16.99
C TYR A 52 -2.82 -6.79 15.89
N SER A 53 -2.55 -7.96 15.31
CA SER A 53 -3.44 -8.54 14.30
C SER A 53 -3.54 -10.06 14.40
N GLU A 54 -4.72 -10.57 14.07
CA GLU A 54 -5.04 -11.99 14.05
C GLU A 54 -5.29 -12.42 12.60
N LEU A 55 -4.82 -13.62 12.25
CA LEU A 55 -4.88 -14.15 10.91
C LEU A 55 -5.57 -15.51 10.92
N LEU A 56 -6.50 -15.68 9.99
CA LEU A 56 -7.06 -16.98 9.67
C LEU A 56 -6.39 -17.45 8.38
N VAL A 57 -5.53 -18.46 8.47
CA VAL A 57 -4.91 -19.07 7.29
C VAL A 57 -5.86 -20.12 6.75
N VAL A 58 -6.23 -19.95 5.48
CA VAL A 58 -7.31 -20.70 4.83
C VAL A 58 -6.88 -21.20 3.47
N GLU A 59 -7.37 -22.37 3.09
CA GLU A 59 -7.44 -22.76 1.69
C GLU A 59 -8.73 -22.20 1.09
N CYS A 60 -8.59 -21.42 0.03
CA CYS A 60 -9.69 -20.83 -0.72
C CYS A 60 -9.82 -21.55 -2.07
N ARG A 61 -10.88 -22.37 -2.22
CA ARG A 61 -11.21 -23.08 -3.45
C ARG A 61 -12.21 -22.27 -4.26
N ASN A 62 -11.91 -22.06 -5.53
CA ASN A 62 -12.74 -21.22 -6.38
C ASN A 62 -13.00 -21.87 -7.73
N ASP A 63 -14.20 -22.45 -7.89
CA ASP A 63 -14.62 -23.16 -9.11
C ASP A 63 -14.72 -22.23 -10.34
N ALA A 64 -14.76 -20.91 -10.14
CA ALA A 64 -14.76 -19.94 -11.22
C ALA A 64 -13.35 -19.59 -11.74
N VAL A 65 -12.28 -20.10 -11.13
CA VAL A 65 -10.89 -19.92 -11.63
C VAL A 65 -10.61 -20.92 -12.75
N PRO A 66 -10.34 -20.47 -13.99
CA PRO A 66 -10.02 -21.38 -15.08
C PRO A 66 -8.71 -22.13 -14.81
N THR A 67 -8.73 -23.44 -15.07
CA THR A 67 -7.52 -24.26 -15.02
C THR A 67 -6.50 -23.75 -16.05
N ARG A 68 -5.23 -23.58 -15.63
CA ARG A 68 -4.15 -23.05 -16.49
C ARG A 68 -4.45 -21.68 -17.10
N ASN A 69 -5.13 -20.80 -16.36
CA ASN A 69 -5.22 -19.40 -16.75
C ASN A 69 -3.82 -18.79 -16.92
N ARG A 70 -3.71 -17.78 -17.80
CA ARG A 70 -2.42 -17.19 -18.18
C ARG A 70 -1.75 -16.42 -17.04
N VAL A 71 -2.55 -15.92 -16.10
CA VAL A 71 -2.09 -15.12 -14.96
C VAL A 71 -1.39 -15.99 -13.91
N GLY A 72 -1.78 -17.27 -13.79
CA GLY A 72 -1.18 -18.20 -12.82
C GLY A 72 -1.87 -18.18 -11.46
N ILE A 73 -3.16 -17.83 -11.39
CA ILE A 73 -3.98 -18.01 -10.19
C ILE A 73 -4.37 -19.47 -10.06
N ASN A 74 -4.15 -20.08 -8.90
CA ASN A 74 -4.50 -21.48 -8.67
C ASN A 74 -6.00 -21.64 -8.35
N TYR A 75 -6.53 -22.83 -8.66
CA TYR A 75 -7.89 -23.22 -8.27
C TYR A 75 -8.08 -23.17 -6.74
N CYS A 76 -7.04 -23.56 -6.00
CA CYS A 76 -6.98 -23.47 -4.55
C CYS A 76 -5.79 -22.59 -4.18
N GLU A 77 -6.05 -21.44 -3.55
CA GLU A 77 -5.01 -20.54 -3.04
C GLU A 77 -4.97 -20.59 -1.52
N ARG A 78 -3.76 -20.59 -0.95
CA ARG A 78 -3.56 -20.43 0.49
C ARG A 78 -3.54 -18.95 0.82
N LEU A 79 -4.52 -18.49 1.59
CA LEU A 79 -4.68 -17.09 1.94
C LEU A 79 -4.59 -16.91 3.46
N ALA A 80 -4.05 -15.78 3.93
CA ALA A 80 -4.19 -15.33 5.29
C ALA A 80 -5.17 -14.15 5.34
N LEU A 81 -6.30 -14.32 6.03
CA LEU A 81 -7.28 -13.27 6.27
C LEU A 81 -6.90 -12.54 7.56
N ARG A 82 -6.36 -11.33 7.45
CA ARG A 82 -5.76 -10.57 8.55
C ARG A 82 -6.73 -9.49 9.05
N PHE A 83 -6.95 -9.46 10.35
CA PHE A 83 -7.81 -8.50 11.04
C PHE A 83 -7.02 -7.76 12.11
N PHE A 84 -7.29 -6.47 12.28
CA PHE A 84 -6.47 -5.57 13.11
C PHE A 84 -7.18 -5.16 14.40
N ARG A 85 -6.36 -4.91 15.43
CA ARG A 85 -6.68 -4.13 16.63
C ARG A 85 -5.70 -2.95 16.70
N PRO A 86 -6.18 -1.70 16.75
CA PRO A 86 -7.58 -1.27 16.67
C PRO A 86 -8.23 -1.60 15.30
N SER A 87 -9.57 -1.58 15.25
CA SER A 87 -10.34 -1.94 14.04
C SER A 87 -10.53 -0.79 13.05
N ASP A 88 -9.59 0.16 13.05
CA ASP A 88 -9.58 1.35 12.19
C ASP A 88 -9.02 1.06 10.79
N ARG A 89 -8.63 -0.18 10.53
CA ARG A 89 -8.07 -0.65 9.27
C ARG A 89 -8.99 -1.64 8.57
N LEU A 90 -9.02 -1.54 7.24
CA LEU A 90 -9.63 -2.54 6.37
C LEU A 90 -8.98 -3.92 6.62
N PRO A 91 -9.76 -5.01 6.73
CA PRO A 91 -9.21 -6.35 6.74
C PRO A 91 -8.39 -6.65 5.48
N GLU A 92 -7.23 -7.28 5.67
CA GLU A 92 -6.30 -7.62 4.58
C GLU A 92 -6.43 -9.09 4.18
N VAL A 93 -6.13 -9.37 2.91
CA VAL A 93 -6.03 -10.73 2.38
C VAL A 93 -4.65 -10.93 1.80
N ARG A 94 -3.86 -11.83 2.38
CA ARG A 94 -2.51 -12.12 1.93
C ARG A 94 -2.44 -13.46 1.21
N ALA A 95 -1.94 -13.50 -0.02
CA ALA A 95 -1.70 -14.75 -0.74
C ALA A 95 -0.35 -15.34 -0.32
N LEU A 96 -0.39 -16.45 0.41
CA LEU A 96 0.82 -17.03 1.03
C LEU A 96 1.68 -17.81 0.06
N ARG A 97 1.18 -18.17 -1.11
CA ARG A 97 1.98 -18.90 -2.10
C ARG A 97 3.16 -18.02 -2.57
N SER A 98 4.37 -18.54 -2.45
CA SER A 98 5.62 -17.79 -2.69
C SER A 98 5.80 -17.31 -4.14
N ASP A 99 5.21 -18.01 -5.11
CA ASP A 99 5.19 -17.64 -6.52
C ASP A 99 3.83 -17.09 -6.96
N PHE A 100 3.04 -16.52 -6.03
CA PHE A 100 1.80 -15.84 -6.37
C PHE A 100 2.07 -14.72 -7.39
N PRO A 101 1.29 -14.61 -8.49
CA PRO A 101 1.62 -13.70 -9.57
C PRO A 101 1.48 -12.24 -9.15
N VAL A 102 2.31 -11.39 -9.74
CA VAL A 102 2.16 -9.94 -9.68
C VAL A 102 1.01 -9.55 -10.61
N THR A 103 -0.04 -8.97 -10.05
CA THR A 103 -1.26 -8.61 -10.79
C THR A 103 -1.71 -7.21 -10.43
N PRO A 104 -2.56 -6.58 -11.27
CA PRO A 104 -3.33 -5.43 -10.84
C PRO A 104 -4.16 -5.68 -9.58
N HIS A 105 -4.60 -4.61 -8.90
CA HIS A 105 -5.36 -4.68 -7.63
C HIS A 105 -4.69 -5.51 -6.54
N GLN A 106 -3.39 -5.34 -6.35
CA GLN A 106 -2.69 -5.76 -5.15
C GLN A 106 -2.46 -4.53 -4.25
N ASN A 107 -2.04 -4.68 -2.99
CA ASN A 107 -1.63 -3.58 -2.12
C ASN A 107 -0.12 -3.61 -1.90
N HIS A 108 0.42 -2.51 -1.36
CA HIS A 108 1.79 -2.47 -0.88
C HIS A 108 2.06 -3.55 0.18
N ILE A 109 3.25 -4.14 0.11
CA ILE A 109 3.77 -5.10 1.07
C ILE A 109 5.21 -4.75 1.44
N ARG A 110 5.65 -5.13 2.66
CA ARG A 110 7.07 -5.00 3.02
C ARG A 110 7.90 -6.09 2.28
N PRO A 111 9.21 -5.88 2.05
CA PRO A 111 10.06 -6.90 1.46
C PRO A 111 9.96 -8.24 2.19
N GLY A 112 9.72 -9.32 1.45
CA GLY A 112 9.59 -10.68 2.00
C GLY A 112 8.19 -11.04 2.51
N GLU A 113 7.24 -10.11 2.54
CA GLU A 113 5.85 -10.42 2.89
C GLU A 113 5.10 -11.11 1.73
N PRO A 114 4.03 -11.87 2.02
CA PRO A 114 3.12 -12.37 1.00
C PRO A 114 2.36 -11.24 0.30
N ALA A 115 2.04 -11.47 -0.98
CA ALA A 115 1.26 -10.53 -1.80
C ALA A 115 -0.06 -10.16 -1.11
N SER A 116 -0.42 -8.88 -1.12
CA SER A 116 -1.65 -8.38 -0.50
C SER A 116 -2.68 -8.09 -1.58
N ILE A 117 -3.87 -8.68 -1.48
CA ILE A 117 -4.95 -8.50 -2.46
C ILE A 117 -5.77 -7.26 -2.10
N CYS A 118 -5.98 -6.36 -3.07
CA CYS A 118 -6.86 -5.20 -2.92
C CYS A 118 -8.30 -5.57 -3.28
N LEU A 119 -9.19 -5.61 -2.28
CA LEU A 119 -10.60 -5.93 -2.49
C LEU A 119 -11.50 -4.71 -2.76
N TYR A 120 -11.05 -3.53 -2.33
CA TYR A 120 -11.83 -2.28 -2.34
C TYR A 120 -10.94 -1.13 -2.75
N PHE A 121 -11.46 -0.28 -3.64
CA PHE A 121 -10.79 0.97 -4.03
C PHE A 121 -11.11 2.10 -3.05
N GLU A 122 -12.32 2.09 -2.50
CA GLU A 122 -12.81 3.08 -1.56
C GLU A 122 -12.13 2.95 -0.18
N PRO A 123 -11.93 4.07 0.54
CA PRO A 123 -11.36 4.03 1.88
C PRO A 123 -12.23 3.24 2.86
N TRP A 124 -11.60 2.67 3.90
CA TRP A 124 -12.28 1.82 4.89
C TRP A 124 -13.52 2.50 5.51
N SER A 125 -13.42 3.80 5.82
CA SER A 125 -14.52 4.60 6.39
C SER A 125 -15.79 4.65 5.53
N SER A 126 -15.66 4.41 4.23
CA SER A 126 -16.79 4.27 3.29
C SER A 126 -17.28 2.82 3.22
N VAL A 127 -16.36 1.86 3.11
CA VAL A 127 -16.66 0.43 2.95
C VAL A 127 -17.35 -0.13 4.21
N GLU A 128 -16.84 0.22 5.40
CA GLU A 128 -17.25 -0.30 6.70
C GLU A 128 -18.77 -0.26 6.91
N ARG A 129 -19.42 0.81 6.45
CA ARG A 129 -20.87 1.04 6.60
C ARG A 129 -21.75 -0.04 5.96
N SER A 130 -21.21 -0.75 4.97
CA SER A 130 -21.94 -1.77 4.21
C SER A 130 -21.24 -3.12 4.23
N TRP A 131 -20.12 -3.22 4.94
CA TRP A 131 -19.25 -4.37 4.98
C TRP A 131 -19.88 -5.48 5.81
N THR A 132 -19.89 -6.69 5.24
CA THR A 132 -20.31 -7.91 5.94
C THR A 132 -19.35 -9.03 5.59
N LEU A 133 -19.25 -10.03 6.46
CA LEU A 133 -18.36 -11.17 6.24
C LEU A 133 -18.70 -11.95 4.97
N GLN A 134 -19.99 -12.12 4.68
CA GLN A 134 -20.44 -12.78 3.47
C GLN A 134 -20.02 -11.99 2.23
N LYS A 135 -20.14 -10.66 2.25
CA LYS A 135 -19.66 -9.82 1.14
C LYS A 135 -18.14 -9.89 1.00
N TYR A 136 -17.41 -9.88 2.12
CA TYR A 136 -15.95 -9.98 2.14
C TYR A 136 -15.46 -11.29 1.52
N LEU A 137 -15.96 -12.44 1.98
CA LEU A 137 -15.58 -13.75 1.44
C LEU A 137 -15.95 -13.90 -0.04
N ASN A 138 -17.14 -13.45 -0.45
CA ASN A 138 -17.54 -13.44 -1.85
C ASN A 138 -16.68 -12.51 -2.70
N ARG A 139 -16.21 -11.38 -2.13
CA ARG A 139 -15.32 -10.44 -2.82
C ARG A 139 -13.95 -11.06 -3.09
N ILE A 140 -13.43 -11.88 -2.20
CA ILE A 140 -12.19 -12.65 -2.41
C ILE A 140 -12.35 -13.60 -3.60
N LEU A 141 -13.44 -14.38 -3.63
CA LEU A 141 -13.73 -15.30 -4.74
C LEU A 141 -13.93 -14.56 -6.07
N TRP A 142 -14.61 -13.42 -6.03
CA TRP A 142 -14.77 -12.55 -7.19
C TRP A 142 -13.41 -12.02 -7.67
N TRP A 143 -12.55 -11.55 -6.77
CA TRP A 143 -11.23 -11.02 -7.13
C TRP A 143 -10.37 -12.09 -7.79
N LEU A 144 -10.28 -13.29 -7.20
CA LEU A 144 -9.46 -14.39 -7.73
C LEU A 144 -9.94 -14.82 -9.13
N SER A 145 -11.26 -14.98 -9.32
CA SER A 145 -11.81 -15.39 -10.61
C SER A 145 -11.69 -14.32 -11.68
N ASN A 146 -11.91 -13.04 -11.36
CA ASN A 146 -11.78 -11.94 -12.34
C ASN A 146 -10.31 -11.67 -12.67
N THR A 147 -9.40 -11.82 -11.72
CA THR A 147 -7.96 -11.74 -11.98
C THR A 147 -7.53 -12.87 -12.91
N ALA A 148 -7.94 -14.11 -12.64
CA ALA A 148 -7.63 -15.25 -13.50
C ALA A 148 -8.20 -15.12 -14.92
N ASN A 149 -9.31 -14.40 -15.09
CA ASN A 149 -9.94 -14.12 -16.39
C ASN A 149 -9.46 -12.81 -17.03
N GLU A 150 -8.52 -12.09 -16.43
CA GLU A 150 -8.03 -10.78 -16.89
C GLU A 150 -9.17 -9.75 -17.06
N SER A 151 -10.24 -9.90 -16.26
CA SER A 151 -11.48 -9.11 -16.34
C SER A 151 -11.73 -8.23 -15.11
N LEU A 152 -10.75 -8.15 -14.20
CA LEU A 152 -10.84 -7.32 -13.00
C LEU A 152 -10.96 -5.83 -13.36
N HIS A 153 -10.35 -5.45 -14.50
CA HIS A 153 -10.51 -4.14 -15.11
C HIS A 153 -11.66 -4.09 -16.10
N GLY A 154 -12.61 -3.19 -15.87
CA GLY A 154 -13.52 -2.72 -16.93
C GLY A 154 -12.80 -1.77 -17.88
N GLY A 155 -13.24 -1.68 -19.13
CA GLY A 155 -12.62 -0.80 -20.14
C GLY A 155 -12.58 0.69 -19.77
N ASP A 156 -13.43 1.12 -18.84
CA ASP A 156 -13.54 2.51 -18.36
C ASP A 156 -12.84 2.75 -17.01
N GLN A 157 -12.05 1.81 -16.51
CA GLN A 157 -11.38 1.97 -15.22
C GLN A 157 -10.20 2.94 -15.31
N PRO A 158 -9.99 3.83 -14.32
CA PRO A 158 -8.78 4.64 -14.26
C PRO A 158 -7.52 3.78 -14.26
N VAL A 159 -6.46 4.37 -14.79
CA VAL A 159 -5.10 3.84 -14.80
C VAL A 159 -4.68 3.47 -13.38
N GLU A 160 -4.01 2.33 -13.19
CA GLU A 160 -3.51 1.95 -11.87
C GLU A 160 -2.47 2.95 -11.37
N GLN A 161 -2.55 3.30 -10.09
CA GLN A 161 -1.56 4.14 -9.47
C GLN A 161 -0.21 3.40 -9.45
N LEU A 162 0.88 4.11 -9.78
CA LEU A 162 2.24 3.56 -9.69
C LEU A 162 2.58 3.10 -8.27
N TYR A 163 2.04 3.81 -7.27
CA TYR A 163 2.24 3.53 -5.85
C TYR A 163 0.91 3.55 -5.11
N PHE A 164 0.87 2.81 -4.01
CA PHE A 164 -0.33 2.62 -3.20
C PHE A 164 -0.63 3.83 -2.30
N GLN A 165 -1.85 3.84 -1.76
CA GLN A 165 -2.28 4.83 -0.78
C GLN A 165 -1.39 4.79 0.47
N SER A 166 -0.82 5.95 0.81
CA SER A 166 -0.07 6.15 2.04
C SER A 166 -1.01 6.42 3.22
N ARG A 167 -0.58 6.06 4.43
CA ARG A 167 -1.26 6.50 5.67
C ARG A 167 -1.15 8.01 5.91
N TYR A 168 -0.26 8.68 5.18
CA TYR A 168 -0.05 10.12 5.20
C TYR A 168 -0.78 10.78 4.04
N GLU A 169 -1.45 11.89 4.31
CA GLU A 169 -2.16 12.70 3.32
C GLU A 169 -1.41 14.02 3.11
N LEU A 170 -0.98 14.29 1.88
CA LEU A 170 -0.38 15.55 1.49
C LEU A 170 -1.42 16.46 0.85
N VAL A 171 -1.67 17.62 1.47
CA VAL A 171 -2.55 18.66 0.92
C VAL A 171 -1.70 19.63 0.11
N LEU A 172 -1.90 19.61 -1.21
CA LEU A 172 -1.25 20.52 -2.15
C LEU A 172 -1.95 21.89 -2.16
N PRO A 173 -1.21 23.02 -2.32
CA PRO A 173 -1.83 24.33 -2.43
C PRO A 173 -2.58 24.46 -3.76
N SER A 174 -3.59 25.34 -3.81
CA SER A 174 -4.48 25.48 -4.98
C SER A 174 -3.75 25.93 -6.25
N ASP A 175 -2.61 26.60 -6.10
CA ASP A 175 -1.74 27.12 -7.16
C ASP A 175 -0.56 26.17 -7.47
N TYR A 176 -0.62 24.91 -7.01
CA TYR A 176 0.48 23.95 -7.18
C TYR A 176 0.93 23.78 -8.63
N LYS A 177 -0.02 23.58 -9.56
CA LYS A 177 0.31 23.36 -10.97
C LYS A 177 1.00 24.58 -11.62
N GLU A 178 0.73 25.77 -11.11
CA GLU A 178 1.28 27.03 -11.65
C GLU A 178 2.70 27.28 -11.11
N LYS A 179 2.96 26.88 -9.86
CA LYS A 179 4.18 27.23 -9.12
C LYS A 179 5.22 26.13 -9.02
N VAL A 180 4.87 24.85 -9.20
CA VAL A 180 5.79 23.72 -8.99
C VAL A 180 7.06 23.80 -9.84
N ASN A 181 6.99 24.40 -11.03
CA ASN A 181 8.13 24.55 -11.95
C ASN A 181 8.86 25.90 -11.80
N ASP A 182 8.42 26.78 -10.90
CA ASP A 182 9.09 28.06 -10.64
C ASP A 182 10.28 27.85 -9.71
N LYS A 183 11.49 27.95 -10.27
CA LYS A 183 12.75 27.75 -9.53
C LYS A 183 13.01 28.79 -8.44
N ALA A 184 12.30 29.93 -8.46
CA ALA A 184 12.36 30.94 -7.41
C ALA A 184 11.51 30.57 -6.19
N LEU A 185 10.71 29.51 -6.28
CA LEU A 185 9.85 29.03 -5.23
C LEU A 185 10.31 27.66 -4.72
N CYS A 186 10.02 27.40 -3.45
CA CYS A 186 10.19 26.10 -2.82
C CYS A 186 8.85 25.68 -2.20
N LEU A 187 8.47 24.42 -2.43
CA LEU A 187 7.37 23.81 -1.71
C LEU A 187 7.88 23.45 -0.30
N ILE A 188 7.23 23.98 0.72
CA ILE A 188 7.45 23.58 2.11
C ILE A 188 6.25 22.78 2.61
N VAL A 189 6.50 21.92 3.59
CA VAL A 189 5.47 21.07 4.17
C VAL A 189 5.49 21.16 5.70
N GLU A 190 4.31 21.25 6.29
CA GLU A 190 4.14 21.38 7.74
C GLU A 190 3.06 20.40 8.23
N PRO A 191 3.34 19.63 9.29
CA PRO A 191 2.36 18.69 9.84
C PRO A 191 1.20 19.46 10.47
N ARG A 192 -0.03 19.08 10.14
CA ARG A 192 -1.21 19.67 10.77
C ARG A 192 -1.61 18.84 11.99
N LEU A 193 -1.18 19.30 13.16
CA LEU A 193 -1.57 18.72 14.45
C LEU A 193 -3.04 19.07 14.77
N LEU A 194 -3.96 18.22 14.36
CA LEU A 194 -5.36 18.28 14.82
C LEU A 194 -5.51 17.40 16.07
N ARG A 195 -6.44 17.75 16.97
CA ARG A 195 -6.63 17.03 18.26
C ARG A 195 -6.87 15.52 18.13
N GLU A 196 -7.28 15.04 16.96
CA GLU A 196 -7.54 13.63 16.65
C GLU A 196 -6.61 13.07 15.56
N ASN A 197 -5.70 13.88 15.00
CA ASN A 197 -4.83 13.49 13.91
C ASN A 197 -3.37 13.59 14.34
N ASP A 198 -2.72 12.43 14.44
CA ASP A 198 -1.34 12.24 14.91
C ASP A 198 -0.29 12.70 13.85
N GLY A 199 -0.50 13.88 13.27
CA GLY A 199 0.37 14.44 12.23
C GLY A 199 0.30 13.73 10.87
N ARG A 200 -0.73 12.92 10.60
CA ARG A 200 -0.85 12.19 9.32
C ARG A 200 -1.27 13.08 8.15
N ILE A 201 -1.87 14.24 8.42
CA ILE A 201 -2.12 15.27 7.40
C ILE A 201 -0.96 16.25 7.38
N ILE A 202 -0.35 16.39 6.21
CA ILE A 202 0.74 17.32 5.94
C ILE A 202 0.21 18.38 4.96
N VAL A 203 0.32 19.65 5.32
CA VAL A 203 -0.13 20.76 4.47
C VAL A 203 1.08 21.40 3.83
N SER A 204 0.98 21.70 2.53
CA SER A 204 2.06 22.30 1.77
C SER A 204 1.73 23.70 1.26
N SER A 205 2.76 24.52 1.11
CA SER A 205 2.66 25.88 0.56
C SER A 205 3.96 26.29 -0.14
N PHE A 206 3.88 27.25 -1.05
CA PHE A 206 5.07 27.81 -1.70
C PHE A 206 5.59 29.04 -0.96
N ILE A 207 6.89 29.08 -0.76
CA ILE A 207 7.64 30.25 -0.30
C ILE A 207 8.78 30.56 -1.27
N SER A 208 9.40 31.73 -1.16
CA SER A 208 10.59 32.04 -1.96
C SER A 208 11.76 31.13 -1.57
N SER A 209 12.64 30.81 -2.53
CA SER A 209 13.86 30.05 -2.25
C SER A 209 14.78 30.76 -1.25
N GLU A 210 14.81 32.10 -1.30
CA GLU A 210 15.56 32.91 -0.34
C GLU A 210 15.02 32.75 1.09
N ASP A 211 13.69 32.74 1.27
CA ASP A 211 13.08 32.53 2.58
C ASP A 211 13.27 31.09 3.05
N ALA A 212 13.15 30.11 2.14
CA ALA A 212 13.33 28.70 2.45
C ALA A 212 14.72 28.39 3.00
N SER A 213 15.77 28.95 2.39
CA SER A 213 17.16 28.76 2.83
C SER A 213 17.46 29.29 4.24
N LYS A 214 16.61 30.20 4.75
CA LYS A 214 16.73 30.78 6.11
C LYS A 214 15.91 30.04 7.15
N ARG A 215 14.97 29.18 6.75
CA ARG A 215 14.14 28.40 7.68
C ARG A 215 14.97 27.27 8.29
N THR A 216 14.93 27.14 9.61
CA THR A 216 15.58 26.06 10.37
C THR A 216 14.59 25.27 11.23
N ASP A 217 13.33 25.71 11.19
CA ASP A 217 12.17 25.19 11.91
C ASP A 217 11.29 24.27 11.05
N LEU A 218 11.69 24.00 9.81
CA LEU A 218 11.03 23.00 8.99
C LEU A 218 11.23 21.61 9.58
N TYR A 219 10.18 20.81 9.50
CA TYR A 219 10.15 19.43 10.02
C TYR A 219 10.57 18.41 8.96
N LEU A 220 10.38 18.74 7.68
CA LEU A 220 10.69 17.91 6.53
C LEU A 220 11.14 18.81 5.36
N SER A 221 12.34 18.56 4.86
CA SER A 221 12.77 19.06 3.55
C SER A 221 11.90 18.44 2.46
N CYS A 222 11.51 19.22 1.45
CA CYS A 222 10.63 18.76 0.37
C CYS A 222 11.26 19.03 -0.99
N LEU A 223 11.36 17.98 -1.81
CA LEU A 223 11.75 18.04 -3.22
C LEU A 223 10.49 17.79 -4.05
N ALA A 224 10.11 18.74 -4.90
CA ALA A 224 8.95 18.61 -5.79
C ALA A 224 9.44 18.45 -7.23
N LEU A 225 9.28 17.26 -7.81
CA LEU A 225 9.78 16.93 -9.13
C LEU A 225 8.65 16.83 -10.16
N SER A 226 8.82 17.50 -11.30
CA SER A 226 7.93 17.33 -12.45
C SER A 226 8.51 16.31 -13.41
N LEU A 227 7.83 15.16 -13.54
CA LEU A 227 8.25 14.07 -14.42
C LEU A 227 7.43 14.06 -15.72
N PRO A 228 8.02 13.66 -16.86
CA PRO A 228 7.26 13.50 -18.08
C PRO A 228 6.19 12.41 -17.92
N PRO A 229 5.08 12.47 -18.70
CA PRO A 229 4.08 11.41 -18.69
C PRO A 229 4.70 10.06 -19.03
N VAL A 230 4.39 9.04 -18.24
CA VAL A 230 4.81 7.65 -18.50
C VAL A 230 3.64 6.84 -19.06
N VAL A 231 3.92 5.95 -20.00
CA VAL A 231 2.92 5.00 -20.49
C VAL A 231 2.58 4.04 -19.35
N HIS A 232 1.28 3.81 -19.15
CA HIS A 232 0.83 2.85 -18.15
C HIS A 232 1.37 1.44 -18.46
N GLY A 233 1.91 0.78 -17.44
CA GLY A 233 2.56 -0.52 -17.57
C GLY A 233 2.21 -1.44 -16.41
N ALA A 234 3.01 -2.50 -16.24
CA ALA A 234 2.86 -3.40 -15.10
C ALA A 234 2.98 -2.66 -13.77
N ILE A 235 2.28 -3.17 -12.75
CA ILE A 235 2.43 -2.71 -11.37
C ILE A 235 3.81 -3.13 -10.87
N ASP A 236 4.54 -2.18 -10.28
CA ASP A 236 5.76 -2.45 -9.55
C ASP A 236 5.48 -2.55 -8.05
N TYR A 237 6.30 -3.31 -7.34
CA TYR A 237 6.34 -3.22 -5.89
C TYR A 237 6.78 -1.81 -5.47
N PHE A 238 6.29 -1.33 -4.35
CA PHE A 238 6.77 -0.06 -3.80
C PHE A 238 8.29 -0.14 -3.51
N PRO A 239 9.07 0.86 -3.94
CA PRO A 239 10.51 0.85 -3.74
C PRO A 239 10.84 1.17 -2.28
N SER A 240 11.69 0.34 -1.67
CA SER A 240 12.19 0.55 -0.30
C SER A 240 13.47 1.39 -0.26
N THR A 241 14.03 1.75 -1.42
CA THR A 241 15.22 2.58 -1.54
C THR A 241 15.09 3.57 -2.70
N LEU A 242 15.82 4.69 -2.63
CA LEU A 242 15.89 5.65 -3.73
C LEU A 242 16.47 5.02 -5.02
N GLY A 243 17.35 4.03 -4.90
CA GLY A 243 17.88 3.27 -6.03
C GLY A 243 16.80 2.44 -6.73
N GLN A 244 15.99 1.69 -5.97
CA GLN A 244 14.86 0.96 -6.54
C GLN A 244 13.81 1.89 -7.17
N LEU A 245 13.57 3.06 -6.56
CA LEU A 245 12.70 4.08 -7.14
C LEU A 245 13.26 4.56 -8.48
N HIS A 246 14.57 4.82 -8.55
CA HIS A 246 15.26 5.16 -9.79
C HIS A 246 15.13 4.05 -10.85
N ASP A 247 15.41 2.80 -10.51
CA ASP A 247 15.32 1.66 -11.45
C ASP A 247 13.92 1.56 -12.08
N GLN A 248 12.87 1.80 -11.29
CA GLN A 248 11.48 1.79 -11.77
C GLN A 248 11.19 2.93 -12.76
N PHE A 249 11.72 4.13 -12.50
CA PHE A 249 11.57 5.28 -13.40
C PHE A 249 12.46 5.16 -14.64
N GLU A 250 13.66 4.58 -14.52
CA GLU A 250 14.58 4.35 -15.63
C GLU A 250 13.96 3.37 -16.63
N CYS A 251 13.30 2.30 -16.16
CA CYS A 251 12.52 1.39 -17.01
C CYS A 251 11.41 2.09 -17.81
N ARG A 252 11.00 3.30 -17.38
CA ARG A 252 9.99 4.15 -18.03
C ARG A 252 10.61 5.34 -18.77
N GLY A 253 11.93 5.37 -18.92
CA GLY A 253 12.67 6.39 -19.65
C GLY A 253 12.93 7.69 -18.87
N VAL A 254 12.86 7.64 -17.54
CA VAL A 254 13.09 8.80 -16.66
C VAL A 254 14.30 8.56 -15.77
N ASP A 255 15.33 9.40 -15.91
CA ASP A 255 16.47 9.43 -14.99
C ASP A 255 16.13 10.27 -13.76
N LEU A 256 15.55 9.60 -12.75
CA LEU A 256 15.17 10.25 -11.50
C LEU A 256 16.39 10.80 -10.73
N SER A 257 17.53 10.11 -10.80
CA SER A 257 18.70 10.48 -10.01
C SER A 257 19.26 11.82 -10.45
N SER A 258 19.39 12.03 -11.76
CA SER A 258 19.80 13.33 -12.30
C SER A 258 18.87 14.46 -11.87
N LEU A 259 17.55 14.25 -11.91
CA LEU A 259 16.56 15.25 -11.49
C LEU A 259 16.66 15.59 -9.99
N VAL A 260 16.81 14.58 -9.14
CA VAL A 260 17.01 14.78 -7.69
C VAL A 260 18.31 15.56 -7.43
N PHE A 261 19.42 15.19 -8.10
CA PHE A 261 20.70 15.87 -7.93
C PHE A 261 20.65 17.32 -8.40
N GLU A 262 20.02 17.61 -9.54
CA GLU A 262 19.84 18.97 -10.03
C GLU A 262 19.05 19.83 -9.03
N ASP A 263 17.98 19.29 -8.44
CA ASP A 263 17.17 20.05 -7.48
C ASP A 263 17.91 20.27 -6.14
N ILE A 264 18.66 19.28 -5.67
CA ILE A 264 19.55 19.42 -4.50
C ILE A 264 20.61 20.50 -4.76
N GLN A 265 21.24 20.49 -5.94
CA GLN A 265 22.24 21.50 -6.31
C GLN A 265 21.65 22.90 -6.36
N ARG A 266 20.43 23.03 -6.90
CA ARG A 266 19.67 24.30 -6.90
C ARG A 266 19.41 24.80 -5.49
N LEU A 267 18.96 23.92 -4.59
CA LEU A 267 18.67 24.28 -3.20
C LEU A 267 19.92 24.63 -2.40
N ALA A 268 21.03 23.95 -2.67
CA ALA A 268 22.31 24.23 -2.02
C ALA A 268 22.94 25.57 -2.48
N ASP A 269 22.60 26.04 -3.69
CA ASP A 269 23.08 27.29 -4.29
C ASP A 269 24.60 27.54 -4.10
N GLY A 270 25.41 26.47 -4.20
CA GLY A 270 26.85 26.51 -4.00
C GLY A 270 27.35 26.71 -2.55
N ASN A 271 26.45 26.96 -1.59
CA ASN A 271 26.75 27.18 -0.18
C ASN A 271 26.55 25.93 0.70
N GLY A 272 26.03 24.85 0.11
CA GLY A 272 25.64 23.64 0.84
C GLY A 272 24.22 23.74 1.39
N LEU A 273 23.65 22.60 1.80
CA LEU A 273 22.35 22.60 2.48
C LEU A 273 22.55 22.89 3.98
N PRO A 274 21.67 23.68 4.61
CA PRO A 274 21.75 23.94 6.04
C PRO A 274 21.62 22.64 6.83
N GLU A 275 22.38 22.52 7.92
CA GLU A 275 22.22 21.41 8.86
C GLU A 275 20.87 21.56 9.57
N THR A 276 19.93 20.68 9.26
CA THR A 276 18.61 20.68 9.87
C THR A 276 18.55 19.61 10.97
N LYS A 277 17.63 19.75 11.92
CA LYS A 277 17.30 18.68 12.88
C LYS A 277 16.43 17.59 12.24
N GLU A 278 16.14 17.68 10.94
CA GLU A 278 15.25 16.78 10.25
C GLU A 278 15.95 15.45 10.01
N SER A 279 15.22 14.35 10.24
CA SER A 279 15.72 13.00 9.97
C SER A 279 15.22 12.43 8.64
N PHE A 280 14.40 13.18 7.89
CA PHE A 280 13.72 12.71 6.69
C PHE A 280 13.52 13.81 5.64
N THR A 281 13.49 13.43 4.36
CA THR A 281 13.16 14.28 3.21
C THR A 281 11.95 13.71 2.49
N LEU A 282 10.98 14.56 2.17
CA LEU A 282 9.81 14.22 1.38
C LEU A 282 10.10 14.45 -0.11
N LEU A 283 9.85 13.42 -0.93
CA LEU A 283 9.88 13.52 -2.39
C LEU A 283 8.43 13.55 -2.89
N VAL A 284 8.07 14.60 -3.63
CA VAL A 284 6.72 14.88 -4.16
C VAL A 284 6.76 14.89 -5.68
#